data_AF-A0A419FKV5-F1
#
_entry.id   AF-A0A419FKV5-F1
#
_cell.length_a   1.000
_cell.length_b   1.000
_cell.length_c   1.000
_cell.angle_alpha   90.00
_cell.angle_beta   90.00
_cell.angle_gamma   90.00
#
_symmetry.space_group_name_H-M   'P 1'
#
loop_
_entity.id
_entity.type
_entity.pdbx_description
1 polymer ?
#
loop_
_entity_poly.entity_id
_entity_poly.type
_entity_poly.pdbx_seq_one_letter_code
_entity_poly.pdbx_strand_id
1 'polypeptide(L)'
;MTLDQPSDADRSIAKPETMAKMWKFVENFAEKSGTHLHPQREITEFLVIGLARNADELGKPLCPCMFFEDKQAEIEKKFWICPCEEMQRWKYCH
;
A
#
# COMPACT_ATOMS: atom_id res chain seq x y z
N MET A 1 -21.44 3.92 -9.04
CA MET A 1 -20.92 2.57 -8.73
C MET A 1 -20.18 2.71 -7.41
N THR A 2 -20.82 2.34 -6.30
CA THR A 2 -20.16 2.35 -4.98
C THR A 2 -19.32 1.09 -4.89
N LEU A 3 -18.04 1.23 -4.58
CA LEU A 3 -17.21 0.07 -4.26
C LEU A 3 -17.73 -0.55 -2.95
N ASP A 4 -17.80 -1.87 -2.91
CA ASP A 4 -18.12 -2.56 -1.67
C ASP A 4 -17.00 -2.31 -0.65
N GLN A 5 -17.39 -2.20 0.61
CA GLN A 5 -16.44 -2.02 1.71
C GLN A 5 -15.53 -3.26 1.81
N PRO A 6 -14.25 -3.11 2.19
CA PRO A 6 -13.42 -4.25 2.56
C PRO A 6 -14.12 -5.07 3.63
N SER A 7 -14.16 -6.39 3.44
CA SER A 7 -14.73 -7.32 4.40
C SER A 7 -13.77 -7.60 5.55
N ASP A 8 -14.26 -8.22 6.63
CA ASP A 8 -13.39 -8.66 7.73
C ASP A 8 -12.41 -9.75 7.30
N ALA A 9 -12.78 -10.55 6.28
CA ALA A 9 -11.88 -11.51 5.67
C ALA A 9 -10.71 -10.79 4.98
N ASP A 10 -10.97 -9.70 4.27
CA ASP A 10 -9.92 -8.89 3.61
C ASP A 10 -8.97 -8.27 4.64
N ARG A 11 -9.51 -7.73 5.73
CA ARG A 11 -8.72 -7.15 6.85
C ARG A 11 -7.87 -8.20 7.56
N SER A 12 -8.28 -9.47 7.52
CA SER A 12 -7.60 -10.59 8.18
C SER A 12 -6.47 -11.20 7.34
N ILE A 13 -6.27 -10.73 6.09
CA ILE A 13 -5.20 -11.23 5.21
C ILE A 13 -3.81 -10.88 5.76
N ALA A 14 -3.68 -9.71 6.40
CA ALA A 14 -2.43 -9.25 6.99
C ALA A 14 -2.51 -9.23 8.53
N LYS A 15 -1.36 -9.32 9.19
CA LYS A 15 -1.29 -9.27 10.65
C LYS A 15 -1.78 -7.91 11.16
N PRO A 16 -2.54 -7.86 12.28
CA PRO A 16 -3.05 -6.59 12.83
C PRO A 16 -1.95 -5.56 13.11
N GLU A 17 -0.77 -5.99 13.55
CA GLU A 17 0.38 -5.12 13.79
C GLU A 17 0.91 -4.48 12.51
N THR A 18 1.00 -5.25 11.42
CA THR A 18 1.47 -4.77 10.12
C THR A 18 0.44 -3.83 9.50
N MET A 19 -0.85 -4.15 9.62
CA MET A 19 -1.95 -3.28 9.24
C MET A 19 -1.88 -1.91 9.94
N ALA A 20 -1.73 -1.89 11.27
CA ALA A 20 -1.61 -0.64 12.02
C ALA A 20 -0.36 0.17 11.60
N LYS A 21 0.76 -0.50 11.32
CA LYS A 21 1.97 0.14 10.79
C LYS A 21 1.74 0.76 9.41
N MET A 22 1.03 0.07 8.51
CA MET A 22 0.77 0.56 7.15
C MET A 22 -0.20 1.75 7.14
N TRP A 23 -1.26 1.72 7.96
CA TRP A 23 -2.14 2.89 8.14
C TRP A 23 -1.35 4.12 8.59
N LYS A 24 -0.58 3.97 9.68
CA LYS A 24 0.27 5.04 10.19
C LYS A 24 1.28 5.53 9.14
N PHE A 25 1.85 4.63 8.35
CA PHE A 25 2.79 4.99 7.28
C PHE A 25 2.10 5.83 6.20
N VAL A 26 0.96 5.38 5.69
CA VAL A 26 0.21 6.05 4.62
C VAL A 26 -0.29 7.44 5.05
N GLU A 27 -0.83 7.56 6.26
CA GLU A 27 -1.29 8.84 6.82
C GLU A 27 -0.14 9.84 6.99
N ASN A 28 0.95 9.42 7.63
CA ASN A 28 2.12 10.29 7.83
C ASN A 28 2.77 10.68 6.51
N PHE A 29 2.79 9.79 5.52
CA PHE A 29 3.39 10.09 4.23
C PHE A 29 2.55 11.09 3.44
N ALA A 30 1.22 10.96 3.46
CA ALA A 30 0.31 11.93 2.84
C ALA A 30 0.54 13.33 3.44
N GLU A 31 0.53 13.44 4.78
CA GLU A 31 0.79 14.70 5.48
C GLU A 31 2.16 15.30 5.10
N LYS A 32 3.24 14.52 5.20
CA LYS A 32 4.60 14.99 4.91
C LYS A 32 4.84 15.37 3.47
N SER A 33 4.18 14.69 2.54
CA SER A 33 4.35 14.94 1.11
C SER A 33 3.41 16.01 0.57
N GLY A 34 2.50 16.54 1.41
CA GLY A 34 1.49 17.51 1.00
C GLY A 34 0.42 16.92 0.09
N THR A 35 0.23 15.60 0.13
CA THR A 35 -0.81 14.91 -0.62
C THR A 35 -1.96 14.49 0.28
N HIS A 36 -3.03 14.00 -0.32
CA HIS A 36 -4.22 13.54 0.40
C HIS A 36 -4.52 12.10 0.04
N LEU A 37 -5.12 11.38 0.99
CA LEU A 37 -5.66 10.05 0.76
C LEU A 37 -6.89 10.17 -0.15
N HIS A 38 -7.24 9.05 -0.79
CA HIS A 38 -8.36 9.03 -1.71
C HIS A 38 -9.67 9.40 -0.97
N PRO A 39 -10.58 10.22 -1.56
CA PRO A 39 -11.81 10.65 -0.90
C PRO A 39 -12.73 9.50 -0.45
N GLN A 40 -12.71 8.39 -1.19
CA GLN A 40 -13.35 7.14 -0.81
C GLN A 40 -12.37 6.32 0.05
N ARG A 41 -12.72 6.13 1.33
CA ARG A 41 -11.86 5.48 2.32
C ARG A 41 -11.58 4.03 1.98
N GLU A 42 -12.53 3.38 1.33
CA GLU A 42 -12.51 1.97 0.94
C GLU A 42 -11.33 1.69 0.00
N ILE A 43 -11.10 2.58 -0.95
CA ILE A 43 -9.97 2.49 -1.88
C ILE A 43 -8.65 2.54 -1.10
N THR A 44 -8.53 3.50 -0.18
CA THR A 44 -7.33 3.60 0.66
C THR A 44 -7.14 2.35 1.52
N GLU A 45 -8.22 1.80 2.06
CA GLU A 45 -8.15 0.60 2.89
C GLU A 45 -7.72 -0.64 2.10
N PHE A 46 -8.23 -0.88 0.89
CA PHE A 46 -7.75 -1.97 0.03
C PHE A 46 -6.25 -1.84 -0.29
N LEU A 47 -5.76 -0.61 -0.54
CA LEU A 47 -4.33 -0.36 -0.74
C LEU A 47 -3.51 -0.68 0.50
N VAL A 48 -3.98 -0.25 1.68
CA VAL A 48 -3.30 -0.54 2.96
C VAL A 48 -3.26 -2.03 3.24
N ILE A 49 -4.34 -2.77 2.97
CA ILE A 49 -4.39 -4.23 3.10
C ILE A 49 -3.34 -4.88 2.18
N GLY A 50 -3.29 -4.47 0.91
CA GLY A 50 -2.32 -5.00 -0.05
C GLY A 50 -0.86 -4.70 0.34
N LEU A 51 -0.58 -3.48 0.80
CA LEU A 51 0.74 -3.10 1.30
C LEU A 51 1.14 -3.92 2.53
N ALA A 52 0.21 -4.11 3.47
CA ALA A 52 0.45 -4.88 4.69
C ALA A 52 0.70 -6.36 4.37
N ARG A 53 -0.10 -6.94 3.47
CA ARG A 53 0.10 -8.31 2.99
C ARG A 53 1.48 -8.48 2.37
N ASN A 54 1.87 -7.60 1.45
CA ASN A 54 3.18 -7.68 0.82
C ASN A 54 4.31 -7.48 1.85
N ALA A 55 4.11 -6.62 2.85
CA ALA A 55 5.07 -6.47 3.94
C ALA A 55 5.22 -7.74 4.79
N ASP A 56 4.13 -8.47 5.06
CA ASP A 56 4.16 -9.74 5.78
C ASP A 56 4.77 -10.88 4.96
N GLU A 57 4.44 -10.97 3.66
CA GLU A 57 4.89 -12.06 2.77
C GLU A 57 6.31 -11.85 2.24
N LEU A 58 6.67 -10.61 1.88
CA LEU A 58 7.92 -10.27 1.18
C LEU A 58 8.91 -9.50 2.08
N GLY A 59 8.50 -9.12 3.30
CA GLY A 59 9.29 -8.29 4.21
C GLY A 59 9.34 -6.80 3.84
N LYS A 60 8.71 -6.38 2.74
CA LYS A 60 8.68 -4.99 2.25
C LYS A 60 7.32 -4.67 1.61
N PRO A 61 6.81 -3.44 1.76
CA PRO A 61 5.51 -3.04 1.22
C PRO A 61 5.60 -2.76 -0.29
N LEU A 62 5.72 -3.81 -1.10
CA LEU A 62 5.68 -3.70 -2.57
C LEU A 62 4.30 -3.17 -3.01
N CYS A 63 4.27 -2.33 -4.05
CA CYS A 63 3.03 -1.75 -4.58
C CYS A 63 1.99 -2.84 -4.89
N PRO A 64 0.78 -2.79 -4.30
CA PRO A 64 -0.23 -3.82 -4.52
C PRO A 64 -1.03 -3.63 -5.81
N CYS A 65 -0.97 -2.45 -6.44
CA CYS A 65 -1.72 -2.13 -7.67
C CYS A 65 -1.07 -2.66 -8.95
N MET A 66 0.18 -3.12 -8.86
CA MET A 66 0.97 -3.56 -10.00
C MET A 66 1.10 -5.08 -10.00
N PHE A 67 1.10 -5.67 -11.19
CA PHE A 67 1.46 -7.06 -11.38
C PHE A 67 2.97 -7.19 -11.58
N PHE A 68 3.57 -8.15 -10.87
CA PHE A 68 4.98 -8.48 -11.00
C PHE A 68 5.11 -9.98 -11.22
N GLU A 69 5.83 -10.39 -12.27
CA GLU A 69 6.13 -11.79 -12.54
C GLU A 69 7.00 -12.40 -11.43
N ASP A 70 8.06 -11.68 -11.04
CA ASP A 70 8.93 -12.02 -9.92
C ASP A 70 8.95 -10.90 -8.89
N LYS A 71 8.16 -11.07 -7.83
CA LYS A 71 8.08 -10.10 -6.73
C LYS A 71 9.40 -9.95 -5.98
N GLN A 72 10.23 -11.00 -5.87
CA GLN A 72 11.49 -10.93 -5.12
C GLN A 72 12.53 -10.12 -5.88
N ALA A 73 12.64 -10.32 -7.19
CA ALA A 73 13.51 -9.51 -8.04
C ALA A 73 13.14 -8.01 -8.00
N GLU A 74 11.85 -7.68 -7.92
CA GLU A 74 11.40 -6.28 -7.81
C GLU A 74 11.70 -5.65 -6.44
N ILE A 75 11.67 -6.44 -5.37
CA ILE A 75 12.12 -6.00 -4.05
C ILE A 75 13.61 -5.62 -4.07
N GLU A 76 14.45 -6.37 -4.80
CA GLU A 76 15.88 -6.05 -4.93
C GLU A 76 16.12 -4.74 -5.67
N LYS A 77 15.33 -4.47 -6.73
CA LYS A 77 15.37 -3.21 -7.49
C LYS A 77 14.90 -2.00 -6.68
N LYS A 78 14.00 -2.22 -5.71
CA LYS A 78 13.43 -1.20 -4.80
C LYS A 78 12.60 -0.10 -5.47
N PHE A 79 12.38 -0.16 -6.78
CA PHE A 79 11.64 0.87 -7.52
C PHE A 79 10.18 0.97 -7.07
N TRP A 80 9.53 -0.18 -6.89
CA TRP A 80 8.09 -0.28 -6.56
C TRP A 80 7.80 -0.48 -5.07
N ILE A 81 8.80 -0.38 -4.20
CA ILE A 81 8.58 -0.43 -2.74
C ILE A 81 7.95 0.88 -2.31
N CYS A 82 6.82 0.81 -1.61
CA CYS A 82 6.10 2.00 -1.17
C CYS A 82 6.94 2.79 -0.12
N PRO A 83 7.10 4.12 -0.28
CA PRO A 83 6.64 4.94 -1.40
C PRO A 83 7.53 4.72 -2.64
N CYS A 84 6.94 4.37 -3.79
CA CYS A 84 7.70 4.05 -5.00
C CYS A 84 8.44 5.27 -5.57
N GLU A 85 9.37 5.03 -6.50
CA GLU A 85 10.18 6.08 -7.13
C GLU A 85 9.32 7.17 -7.79
N GLU A 86 8.21 6.80 -8.42
CA GLU A 86 7.27 7.73 -9.05
C GLU A 86 6.59 8.65 -8.04
N MET A 87 6.12 8.07 -6.92
CA MET A 87 5.51 8.84 -5.84
C MET A 87 6.53 9.79 -5.20
N GLN A 88 7.77 9.36 -5.05
CA GLN A 88 8.82 10.20 -4.48
C GLN A 88 9.18 11.38 -5.39
N ARG A 89 9.35 11.13 -6.70
CA ARG A 89 9.82 12.14 -7.67
C ARG A 89 8.72 13.06 -8.18
N TRP A 90 7.53 12.53 -8.46
CA TRP A 90 6.48 13.24 -9.17
C TRP A 90 5.16 13.31 -8.40
N LYS A 91 5.11 12.79 -7.17
CA LYS A 91 3.86 12.65 -6.39
C LYS A 91 2.77 11.90 -7.14
N TYR A 92 3.18 10.97 -8.01
CA TYR A 92 2.30 10.11 -8.77
C TYR A 92 2.15 8.75 -8.07
N CYS A 93 0.95 8.48 -7.58
CA CYS A 93 0.52 7.15 -7.14
C CYS A 93 -0.55 6.68 -8.13
N HIS A 94 -0.34 5.51 -8.74
CA HIS A 94 -1.31 4.88 -9.62
C HIS A 94 -2.60 4.53 -8.87
#